data_AF-A0A8J7GJS4-F1
#
_entry.id   AF-A0A8J7GJS4-F1
#
_cell.length_a   1.000
_cell.length_b   1.000
_cell.length_c   1.000
_cell.angle_alpha   90.00
_cell.angle_beta   90.00
_cell.angle_gamma   90.00
#
_symmetry.space_group_name_H-M   'P 1'
#
loop_
_entity.id
_entity.type
_entity.pdbx_description
1 polymer ?
#
loop_
_entity_poly.entity_id
_entity_poly.type
_entity_poly.pdbx_seq_one_letter_code
_entity_poly.pdbx_strand_id
1 'polypeptide(L)'
;MDNKRELLELENRLNALYDKKNEGMRSTVVLDSVSIEELTNEHIDELNQFHATEVAMIEKDDSYFCGLRANHFVVEVGWSESREENVIVYLITCNHKGLRAMTMMAMTP
;
A
#
# COMPACT_ATOMS: atom_id res chain seq x y z
N MET A 1 -13.83 21.14 -3.33
CA MET A 1 -14.11 19.99 -2.43
C MET A 1 -12.76 19.47 -1.98
N ASP A 2 -12.60 19.28 -0.67
CA ASP A 2 -11.31 19.32 0.02
C ASP A 2 -10.48 18.05 -0.17
N ASN A 3 -9.33 18.18 -0.83
CA ASN A 3 -8.27 17.17 -0.93
C ASN A 3 -7.95 16.53 0.44
N LYS A 4 -8.04 17.31 1.53
CA LYS A 4 -7.83 16.81 2.90
C LYS A 4 -8.84 15.75 3.35
N ARG A 5 -10.10 15.86 2.93
CA ARG A 5 -11.14 14.90 3.29
C ARG A 5 -10.92 13.57 2.57
N GLU A 6 -10.62 13.63 1.27
CA GLU A 6 -10.33 12.46 0.44
C GLU A 6 -9.10 11.71 0.95
N LEU A 7 -8.04 12.43 1.32
CA LEU A 7 -6.85 11.84 1.95
C LEU A 7 -7.15 11.17 3.29
N LEU A 8 -7.98 11.79 4.14
CA LEU A 8 -8.37 11.19 5.42
C LEU A 8 -9.23 9.93 5.22
N GLU A 9 -10.14 9.94 4.25
CA GLU A 9 -10.95 8.77 3.89
C GLU A 9 -10.07 7.64 3.33
N LEU A 10 -9.09 7.97 2.48
CA LEU A 10 -8.09 7.02 1.97
C LEU A 10 -7.25 6.42 3.10
N GLU A 11 -6.71 7.26 3.99
CA GLU A 11 -5.91 6.83 5.14
C GLU A 11 -6.70 5.86 6.03
N ASN A 12 -7.93 6.22 6.41
CA ASN A 12 -8.78 5.38 7.24
C ASN A 12 -9.10 4.03 6.57
N ARG A 13 -9.37 4.05 5.26
CA ARG A 13 -9.61 2.83 4.48
C ARG A 13 -8.39 1.91 4.50
N LEU A 14 -7.20 2.44 4.25
CA LEU A 14 -5.98 1.64 4.18
C LEU A 14 -5.59 1.05 5.53
N ASN A 15 -5.71 1.82 6.62
CA ASN A 15 -5.52 1.28 7.97
C ASN A 15 -6.50 0.14 8.26
N ALA A 16 -7.78 0.31 7.94
CA ALA A 16 -8.80 -0.73 8.16
C ALA A 16 -8.54 -2.00 7.33
N LEU A 17 -8.03 -1.87 6.10
CA LEU A 17 -7.63 -3.01 5.27
C LEU A 17 -6.42 -3.72 5.85
N TYR A 18 -5.41 -2.96 6.29
CA TYR A 18 -4.20 -3.52 6.88
C TYR A 18 -4.48 -4.25 8.20
N ASP A 19 -5.32 -3.69 9.07
CA ASP A 19 -5.67 -4.31 10.36
C ASP A 19 -6.42 -5.63 10.18
N LYS A 20 -7.22 -5.75 9.11
CA LYS A 20 -8.02 -6.94 8.79
C LYS A 20 -7.28 -7.96 7.93
N LYS A 21 -5.99 -7.78 7.67
CA LYS A 21 -5.18 -8.67 6.80
C LYS A 21 -5.23 -10.15 7.17
N ASN A 22 -5.53 -10.47 8.44
CA ASN A 22 -5.61 -11.84 8.96
C ASN A 22 -7.05 -12.39 9.07
N GLU A 23 -8.08 -11.62 8.71
CA GLU A 23 -9.49 -11.95 8.98
C GLU A 23 -10.25 -12.54 7.78
N GLY A 24 -9.59 -12.76 6.64
CA GLY A 24 -10.12 -13.54 5.51
C GLY A 24 -10.76 -12.76 4.34
N MET A 25 -10.39 -13.22 3.13
CA MET A 25 -10.92 -13.01 1.76
C MET A 25 -11.11 -11.60 1.17
N ARG A 26 -11.31 -10.52 1.92
CA ARG A 26 -11.57 -9.20 1.29
C ARG A 26 -10.33 -8.37 1.00
N SER A 27 -9.26 -8.57 1.77
CA SER A 27 -8.00 -7.87 1.60
C SER A 27 -6.84 -8.84 1.82
N THR A 28 -5.95 -8.92 0.85
CA THR A 28 -4.72 -9.71 0.92
C THR A 28 -3.55 -8.75 0.99
N VAL A 29 -2.76 -8.83 2.06
CA VAL A 29 -1.44 -8.19 2.09
C VAL A 29 -0.51 -9.05 1.26
N VAL A 30 0.00 -8.48 0.17
CA VAL A 30 0.88 -9.13 -0.80
C VAL A 30 2.33 -8.95 -0.37
N LEU A 31 2.68 -7.72 0.05
CA LEU A 31 3.96 -7.38 0.65
C LEU A 31 3.65 -6.71 2.00
N ASP A 32 4.22 -7.21 3.09
CA ASP A 32 3.99 -6.68 4.44
C ASP A 32 5.24 -5.98 4.97
N SER A 33 5.33 -4.65 4.80
CA SER A 33 6.43 -3.83 5.30
C SER A 33 7.82 -4.33 4.90
N VAL A 34 7.98 -4.76 3.64
CA VAL A 34 9.20 -5.36 3.10
C VAL A 34 10.18 -4.25 2.71
N SER A 35 11.43 -4.35 3.15
CA SER A 35 12.48 -3.43 2.69
C SER A 35 12.92 -3.75 1.26
N ILE A 36 13.42 -2.75 0.54
CA ILE A 36 13.89 -2.94 -0.85
C ILE A 36 15.00 -4.00 -0.96
N GLU A 37 15.80 -4.17 0.10
CA GLU A 37 16.91 -5.13 0.17
C GLU A 37 16.41 -6.57 0.41
N GLU A 38 15.16 -6.74 0.86
CA GLU A 38 14.53 -8.02 1.17
C GLU A 38 13.54 -8.48 0.08
N LEU A 39 13.48 -7.77 -1.06
CA LEU A 39 12.62 -8.16 -2.16
C LEU A 39 13.05 -9.51 -2.75
N THR A 40 12.09 -10.43 -2.84
CA THR A 40 12.25 -11.70 -3.55
C THR A 40 11.90 -11.50 -5.03
N ASN A 41 12.21 -12.49 -5.87
CA ASN A 41 11.78 -12.47 -7.27
C ASN A 41 10.24 -12.43 -7.39
N GLU A 42 9.53 -13.15 -6.52
CA GLU A 42 8.05 -13.11 -6.48
C GLU A 42 7.52 -11.72 -6.15
N HIS A 43 8.17 -11.00 -5.21
CA HIS A 43 7.83 -9.61 -4.92
C HIS A 43 8.05 -8.71 -6.14
N ILE A 44 9.18 -8.88 -6.83
CA ILE A 44 9.52 -8.10 -8.03
C ILE A 44 8.51 -8.37 -9.15
N ASP A 45 8.10 -9.63 -9.34
CA ASP A 45 7.11 -10.00 -10.35
C ASP A 45 5.74 -9.40 -10.06
N GLU A 46 5.28 -9.38 -8.80
CA GLU A 46 4.04 -8.69 -8.41
C GLU A 46 4.14 -7.17 -8.65
N LEU A 47 5.28 -6.55 -8.34
CA LEU A 47 5.51 -5.12 -8.56
C LEU A 47 5.51 -4.77 -10.06
N ASN A 48 6.12 -5.61 -10.91
CA ASN A 48 6.18 -5.38 -12.35
C ASN A 48 4.82 -5.49 -13.04
N GLN A 49 3.88 -6.23 -12.45
CA GLN A 49 2.52 -6.40 -12.94
C GLN A 49 1.56 -5.32 -12.44
N PHE A 50 1.98 -4.45 -11.52
CA PHE A 50 1.17 -3.38 -10.96
C PHE A 50 1.15 -2.15 -11.87
N HIS A 51 -0.06 -1.66 -12.15
CA HIS A 51 -0.31 -0.49 -12.99
C HIS A 51 -1.02 0.59 -12.17
N ALA A 52 -0.26 1.57 -11.69
CA ALA A 52 -0.80 2.70 -10.94
C ALA A 52 -1.70 3.60 -11.81
N THR A 53 -2.85 3.99 -11.28
CA THR A 53 -3.80 4.92 -11.92
C THR A 53 -3.95 6.22 -11.15
N GLU A 54 -3.72 6.19 -9.83
CA GLU A 54 -3.79 7.36 -8.96
C GLU A 54 -2.63 7.34 -7.97
N VAL A 55 -2.20 8.53 -7.53
CA VAL A 55 -1.15 8.69 -6.52
C VAL A 55 -1.55 9.74 -5.50
N ALA A 56 -1.31 9.43 -4.23
CA ALA A 56 -1.54 10.32 -3.09
C ALA A 56 -0.32 10.31 -2.17
N MET A 57 -0.15 11.39 -1.42
CA MET A 57 0.87 11.48 -0.37
C MET A 57 0.19 11.64 0.98
N ILE A 58 0.57 10.79 1.93
CA ILE A 58 0.14 10.87 3.32
C ILE A 58 1.34 11.32 4.16
N GLU A 59 1.14 12.39 4.93
CA GLU A 59 2.13 12.93 5.85
C GLU A 59 1.74 12.59 7.29
N LYS A 60 2.69 12.08 8.06
CA LYS A 60 2.57 11.77 9.48
C LYS A 60 3.82 12.26 10.22
N ASP A 61 3.78 12.27 11.55
CA ASP A 61 4.92 12.61 12.40
C ASP A 61 5.51 11.34 13.00
N ASP A 62 6.59 10.84 12.40
CA ASP A 62 7.36 9.63 12.75
C ASP A 62 6.48 8.46 13.23
N SER A 63 5.45 8.16 12.44
CA SER A 63 4.36 7.26 12.84
C SER A 63 4.27 6.03 11.94
N TYR A 64 3.47 5.05 12.37
CA TYR A 64 3.18 3.86 11.59
C TYR A 64 1.98 4.07 10.66
N PHE A 65 2.10 3.55 9.44
CA PHE A 65 1.04 3.48 8.45
C PHE A 65 1.18 2.19 7.64
N CYS A 66 0.18 1.31 7.72
CA CYS A 66 0.20 -0.01 7.06
C CYS A 66 1.50 -0.81 7.27
N GLY A 67 1.98 -0.86 8.52
CA GLY A 67 3.21 -1.56 8.93
C GLY A 67 4.50 -0.76 8.78
N LEU A 68 4.50 0.28 7.95
CA LEU A 68 5.67 1.11 7.66
C LEU A 68 5.78 2.27 8.65
N ARG A 69 6.98 2.59 9.14
CA ARG A 69 7.23 3.78 9.96
C ARG A 69 7.90 4.86 9.13
N ALA A 70 7.34 6.06 9.03
CA ALA A 70 7.96 7.21 8.35
C ALA A 70 7.22 8.53 8.63
N ASN A 71 7.72 9.62 8.04
CA ASN A 71 7.02 10.91 7.99
C ASN A 71 6.18 11.07 6.71
N HIS A 72 6.61 10.46 5.61
CA HIS A 72 5.97 10.61 4.30
C HIS A 72 5.75 9.23 3.68
N PHE A 73 4.54 9.02 3.18
CA PHE A 73 4.11 7.80 2.53
C PHE A 73 3.54 8.15 1.16
N VAL A 74 4.05 7.51 0.12
CA VAL A 74 3.46 7.57 -1.21
C VAL A 74 2.50 6.40 -1.32
N VAL A 75 1.26 6.69 -1.68
CA VAL A 75 0.21 5.71 -1.91
C VAL A 75 -0.12 5.71 -3.39
N GLU A 76 0.12 4.61 -4.06
CA GLU A 76 -0.29 4.36 -5.44
C GLU A 76 -1.52 3.45 -5.41
N VAL A 77 -2.57 3.85 -6.12
CA VAL A 77 -3.79 3.06 -6.31
C VAL A 77 -3.83 2.61 -7.76
N GLY A 78 -4.17 1.36 -8.02
CA GLY A 78 -4.22 0.83 -9.37
C GLY A 78 -4.80 -0.58 -9.43
N TRP A 79 -4.38 -1.30 -10.46
CA TRP A 79 -4.75 -2.70 -10.71
C TRP A 79 -3.49 -3.51 -11.03
N SER A 80 -3.61 -4.84 -11.10
CA SER A 80 -2.48 -5.72 -11.43
C SER A 80 -2.88 -6.80 -12.43
N GLU A 81 -1.98 -7.13 -13.35
CA GLU A 81 -2.18 -8.18 -14.36
C GLU A 81 -2.34 -9.58 -13.75
N SER A 82 -1.80 -9.83 -12.55
CA SER A 82 -1.93 -11.13 -11.86
C SER A 82 -3.30 -11.32 -11.18
N ARG A 83 -4.18 -10.32 -11.24
CA ARG A 83 -5.43 -10.26 -10.45
C ARG A 83 -6.65 -10.05 -11.34
N GLU A 84 -7.82 -10.39 -10.79
CA GLU A 84 -9.10 -10.19 -11.48
C GLU A 84 -9.38 -8.69 -11.72
N GLU A 85 -10.11 -8.36 -12.78
CA GLU A 85 -10.36 -6.98 -13.24
C GLU A 85 -10.98 -6.05 -12.18
N ASN A 86 -11.66 -6.60 -11.17
CA ASN A 86 -12.32 -5.81 -10.13
C ASN A 86 -11.46 -5.61 -8.87
N VAL A 87 -10.23 -6.16 -8.82
CA VAL A 87 -9.37 -6.05 -7.64
C VAL A 87 -8.61 -4.73 -7.66
N ILE A 88 -8.80 -3.93 -6.60
CA ILE A 88 -8.04 -2.69 -6.40
C ILE A 88 -6.74 -3.04 -5.68
N VAL A 89 -5.62 -2.57 -6.20
CA VAL A 89 -4.30 -2.74 -5.60
C VAL A 89 -3.79 -1.41 -5.06
N TYR A 90 -3.26 -1.44 -3.85
CA TYR A 90 -2.62 -0.34 -3.17
C TYR A 90 -1.15 -0.67 -2.95
N LEU A 91 -0.26 0.17 -3.44
CA LEU A 91 1.17 0.12 -3.14
C LEU A 91 1.53 1.34 -2.29
N ILE A 92 2.02 1.09 -1.08
CA ILE A 92 2.45 2.12 -0.16
C ILE A 92 3.96 2.03 -0.04
N THR A 93 4.67 3.11 -0.32
CA THR A 93 6.12 3.18 -0.17
C THR A 93 6.50 4.30 0.79
N CYS A 94 7.58 4.09 1.53
CA CYS A 94 8.17 5.14 2.36
C CYS A 94 9.68 5.03 2.41
N ASN A 95 10.31 6.05 3.01
CA ASN A 95 11.70 5.98 3.44
C ASN A 95 11.79 6.40 4.90
N HIS A 96 12.50 5.58 5.70
CA HIS A 96 12.81 5.91 7.08
C HIS A 96 14.28 5.69 7.35
N LYS A 97 14.98 6.78 7.66
CA LYS A 97 16.42 6.77 7.98
C LYS A 97 17.28 6.06 6.93
N GLY A 98 16.95 6.24 5.65
CA GLY A 98 17.68 5.65 4.53
C GLY A 98 17.15 4.28 4.09
N LEU A 99 16.30 3.63 4.88
CA LEU A 99 15.68 2.35 4.51
C LEU A 99 14.39 2.61 3.73
N ARG A 100 14.37 2.20 2.46
CA ARG A 100 13.15 2.19 1.64
C ARG A 100 12.39 0.89 1.86
N ALA A 101 11.11 1.02 2.16
CA ALA A 101 10.24 -0.11 2.41
C ALA A 101 8.87 0.10 1.78
N MET A 102 8.14 -0.99 1.59
CA MET A 102 6.85 -1.00 0.94
C MET A 102 5.88 -2.01 1.53
N THR A 103 4.60 -1.67 1.47
CA THR A 103 3.48 -2.56 1.76
C THR A 103 2.57 -2.56 0.53
N MET A 104 2.21 -3.73 0.04
CA MET A 104 1.25 -3.89 -1.06
C MET A 104 0.03 -4.65 -0.55
N MET A 105 -1.15 -4.12 -0.86
CA MET A 105 -2.43 -4.72 -0.49
C MET A 105 -3.33 -4.82 -1.71
N ALA A 106 -4.01 -5.94 -1.87
CA ALA A 106 -5.04 -6.14 -2.87
C ALA A 106 -6.39 -6.30 -2.20
N MET A 107 -7.41 -5.61 -2.70
CA MET A 107 -8.76 -5.62 -2.17
C MET A 107 -9.74 -6.04 -3.25
N THR A 108 -10.53 -7.08 -2.97
CA THR A 108 -11.73 -7.39 -3.76
C THR A 108 -12.89 -6.54 -3.20
N PRO A 109 -13.58 -5.74 -4.02
CA PRO A 109 -14.67 -4.87 -3.58
C PRO A 109 -15.84 -5.62 -2.92
#